data_AF-A0ABD5M467-F1
#
_entry.id   AF-A0ABD5M467-F1
#
_cell.length_a   1.000
_cell.length_b   1.000
_cell.length_c   1.000
_cell.angle_alpha   90.00
_cell.angle_beta   90.00
_cell.angle_gamma   90.00
#
_symmetry.space_group_name_H-M   'P 1'
#
loop_
_entity.id
_entity.type
_entity.pdbx_description
1 polymer ?
#
loop_
_entity_poly.entity_id
_entity_poly.type
_entity_poly.pdbx_seq_one_letter_code
_entity_poly.pdbx_strand_id
1 'polypeptide(L)'
;MPSETTDWSDRLHRSRTALTLYFRRLLSPPLPGDGLLLFGFFEGVIGWGLSWVFSRDPSLAPFGLIQSIVGVWAVLTVGIVVFGVTYTTPTVRRNRVWVVWAGLNLAATLVNVAALFEVIPSGAVRYAYWHPWLAVIGTGYLVTALYNWESPQIRQQERIVYAATGVVTLGLLAGSLGPLRAFVTLHIFAIGAAAHLVPIGHDVLADAVLIARRQ
;
A
#
# COMPACT_ATOMS: atom_id res chain seq x y z
N MET A 1 4.39 -49.45 -12.39
CA MET A 1 4.24 -48.44 -11.32
C MET A 1 4.91 -47.17 -11.82
N PRO A 2 4.16 -46.19 -12.37
CA PRO A 2 4.72 -44.88 -12.66
C PRO A 2 5.19 -44.30 -11.32
N SER A 3 6.48 -44.02 -11.24
CA SER A 3 7.20 -43.68 -10.03
C SER A 3 6.70 -42.35 -9.46
N GLU A 4 6.55 -42.25 -8.13
CA GLU A 4 6.20 -41.01 -7.42
C GLU A 4 6.96 -39.78 -7.93
N THR A 5 8.19 -39.96 -8.42
CA THR A 5 9.03 -38.92 -9.00
C THR A 5 8.44 -38.24 -10.24
N THR A 6 7.70 -38.95 -11.11
CA THR A 6 7.05 -38.33 -12.28
C THR A 6 5.79 -37.54 -11.89
N ASP A 7 5.08 -37.96 -10.86
CA ASP A 7 3.92 -37.25 -10.33
C ASP A 7 4.33 -35.91 -9.65
N TRP A 8 5.44 -35.92 -8.90
CA TRP A 8 5.98 -34.69 -8.32
C TRP A 8 6.46 -33.68 -9.37
N SER A 9 7.16 -34.13 -10.43
CA SER A 9 7.59 -33.23 -11.50
C SER A 9 6.40 -32.60 -12.24
N ASP A 10 5.34 -33.37 -12.47
CA ASP A 10 4.13 -32.91 -13.16
C ASP A 10 3.33 -31.91 -12.33
N ARG A 11 3.20 -32.13 -11.01
CA ARG A 11 2.58 -31.15 -10.10
C ARG A 11 3.40 -29.86 -10.03
N LEU A 12 4.72 -29.94 -9.91
CA LEU A 12 5.58 -28.76 -9.89
C LEU A 12 5.51 -27.97 -11.20
N HIS A 13 5.46 -28.66 -12.35
CA HIS A 13 5.32 -28.02 -13.64
C HIS A 13 3.96 -27.31 -13.78
N ARG A 14 2.86 -27.95 -13.38
CA ARG A 14 1.52 -27.34 -13.37
C ARG A 14 1.43 -26.12 -12.45
N SER A 15 1.96 -26.22 -11.23
CA SER A 15 2.02 -25.10 -10.28
C SER A 15 2.82 -23.93 -10.83
N ARG A 16 3.98 -24.17 -11.44
CA ARG A 16 4.79 -23.11 -12.06
C ARG A 16 4.02 -22.43 -13.20
N THR A 17 3.44 -23.19 -14.12
CA THR A 17 2.67 -22.64 -15.24
C THR A 17 1.46 -21.84 -14.74
N ALA A 18 0.73 -22.34 -13.74
CA ALA A 18 -0.40 -21.63 -13.14
C ALA A 18 0.01 -20.31 -12.47
N LEU A 19 1.12 -20.30 -11.72
CA LEU A 19 1.66 -19.09 -11.10
C LEU A 19 2.15 -18.09 -12.17
N THR A 20 2.83 -18.55 -13.21
CA THR A 20 3.27 -17.69 -14.32
C THR A 20 2.07 -17.04 -15.00
N LEU A 21 1.01 -17.79 -15.27
CA LEU A 21 -0.22 -17.25 -15.85
C LEU A 21 -0.91 -16.26 -14.91
N TYR A 22 -0.92 -16.53 -13.61
CA TYR A 22 -1.44 -15.62 -12.60
C TYR A 22 -0.69 -14.28 -12.59
N PHE A 23 0.63 -14.29 -12.44
CA PHE A 23 1.43 -13.05 -12.46
C PHE A 23 1.36 -12.33 -13.81
N ARG A 24 1.31 -13.07 -14.92
CA ARG A 24 1.11 -12.46 -16.24
C ARG A 24 -0.23 -11.72 -16.30
N ARG A 25 -1.30 -12.29 -15.75
CA ARG A 25 -2.62 -11.64 -15.67
C ARG A 25 -2.58 -10.39 -14.78
N LEU A 26 -1.85 -10.42 -13.65
CA LEU A 26 -1.68 -9.25 -12.78
C LEU A 26 -0.96 -8.07 -13.45
N LEU A 27 -0.23 -8.31 -14.54
CA LEU A 27 0.58 -7.32 -15.24
C LEU A 27 0.03 -6.97 -16.63
N SER A 28 -1.01 -7.65 -17.10
CA SER A 28 -1.57 -7.47 -18.45
C SER A 28 -2.85 -6.62 -18.40
N PRO A 29 -2.90 -5.46 -19.09
CA PRO A 29 -4.11 -4.66 -19.16
C PRO A 29 -5.27 -5.38 -19.88
N PRO A 30 -6.53 -5.16 -19.48
CA PRO A 30 -6.95 -4.35 -18.34
C PRO A 30 -6.70 -5.10 -17.00
N LEU A 31 -6.06 -4.41 -16.06
CA LEU A 31 -5.60 -4.97 -14.81
C LEU A 31 -6.77 -5.28 -13.86
N PRO A 32 -6.74 -6.45 -13.20
CA PRO A 32 -7.65 -6.74 -12.10
C PRO A 32 -7.29 -5.90 -10.86
N GLY A 33 -8.15 -5.96 -9.82
CA GLY A 33 -7.90 -5.27 -8.55
C GLY A 33 -6.53 -5.63 -7.95
N ASP A 34 -6.17 -6.92 -8.00
CA ASP A 34 -4.89 -7.43 -7.48
C ASP A 34 -3.68 -6.90 -8.27
N GLY A 35 -3.87 -6.61 -9.56
CA GLY A 35 -2.83 -5.97 -10.39
C GLY A 35 -2.58 -4.53 -9.98
N LEU A 36 -3.64 -3.80 -9.59
CA LEU A 36 -3.54 -2.46 -9.03
C LEU A 36 -2.91 -2.47 -7.62
N LEU A 37 -3.27 -3.46 -6.79
CA LEU A 37 -2.64 -3.67 -5.49
C LEU A 37 -1.13 -3.94 -5.64
N LEU A 38 -0.73 -4.77 -6.62
CA LEU A 38 0.69 -5.02 -6.89
C LEU A 38 1.43 -3.74 -7.31
N PHE A 39 0.80 -2.87 -8.11
CA PHE A 39 1.37 -1.56 -8.42
C PHE A 39 1.51 -0.69 -7.16
N GLY A 40 0.49 -0.65 -6.30
CA GLY A 40 0.54 0.02 -4.99
C GLY A 40 1.62 -0.55 -4.07
N PHE A 41 1.89 -1.85 -4.13
CA PHE A 41 2.99 -2.47 -3.40
C PHE A 41 4.35 -1.90 -3.84
N PHE A 42 4.61 -1.87 -5.15
CA PHE A 42 5.87 -1.31 -5.66
C PHE A 42 5.99 0.18 -5.40
N GLU A 43 4.88 0.90 -5.52
CA GLU A 43 4.78 2.31 -5.15
C GLU A 43 5.17 2.53 -3.68
N GLY A 44 4.62 1.73 -2.76
CA GLY A 44 5.01 1.77 -1.35
C GLY A 44 6.48 1.41 -1.11
N VAL A 45 7.03 0.39 -1.79
CA VAL A 45 8.45 0.02 -1.67
C VAL A 45 9.36 1.18 -2.07
N ILE A 46 9.07 1.80 -3.22
CA ILE A 46 9.85 2.92 -3.74
C ILE A 46 9.67 4.16 -2.84
N GLY A 47 8.43 4.52 -2.50
CA GLY A 47 8.12 5.70 -1.71
C GLY A 47 8.74 5.66 -0.32
N TRP A 48 8.49 4.58 0.43
CA TRP A 48 9.05 4.42 1.77
C TRP A 48 10.56 4.19 1.74
N GLY A 49 11.07 3.42 0.76
CA GLY A 49 12.50 3.16 0.59
C GLY A 49 13.29 4.43 0.30
N LEU A 50 12.87 5.23 -0.68
CA LEU A 50 13.52 6.51 -0.98
C LEU A 50 13.40 7.50 0.17
N SER A 51 12.25 7.55 0.85
CA SER A 51 12.09 8.41 2.02
C SER A 51 13.06 8.06 3.14
N TRP A 52 13.26 6.75 3.39
CA TRP A 52 14.25 6.26 4.34
C TRP A 52 15.69 6.60 3.89
N VAL A 53 16.03 6.37 2.61
CA VAL A 53 17.35 6.69 2.06
C VAL A 53 17.66 8.18 2.24
N PHE A 54 16.76 9.08 1.85
CA PHE A 54 16.94 10.52 2.04
C PHE A 54 17.09 10.91 3.51
N SER A 55 16.38 10.24 4.42
CA SER A 55 16.51 10.52 5.86
C SER A 55 17.85 10.09 6.43
N ARG A 56 18.47 9.06 5.87
CA ARG A 56 19.78 8.53 6.30
C ARG A 56 20.94 9.31 5.69
N ASP A 57 20.78 9.72 4.45
CA ASP A 57 21.74 10.55 3.74
C ASP A 57 21.03 11.71 3.04
N PRO A 58 20.86 12.85 3.75
CA PRO A 58 20.20 14.02 3.20
C PRO A 58 20.90 14.62 1.97
N SER A 59 22.16 14.27 1.70
CA SER A 59 22.87 14.74 0.51
C SER A 59 22.29 14.17 -0.79
N LEU A 60 21.57 13.04 -0.69
CA LEU A 60 20.87 12.42 -1.81
C LEU A 60 19.52 13.09 -2.12
N ALA A 61 19.07 14.05 -1.30
CA ALA A 61 17.79 14.74 -1.45
C ALA A 61 17.97 16.06 -2.24
N PRO A 62 17.72 16.09 -3.57
CA PRO A 62 18.15 17.18 -4.46
C PRO A 62 17.52 18.54 -4.16
N PHE A 63 16.35 18.56 -3.50
CA PHE A 63 15.59 19.79 -3.22
C PHE A 63 15.52 20.10 -1.71
N GLY A 64 16.31 19.39 -0.90
CA GLY A 64 16.12 19.30 0.55
C GLY A 64 15.28 18.08 0.94
N LEU A 65 15.46 17.62 2.18
CA LEU A 65 14.89 16.35 2.67
C LEU A 65 13.37 16.30 2.51
N ILE A 66 12.67 17.30 3.03
CA ILE A 66 11.21 17.31 3.07
C ILE A 66 10.62 17.50 1.67
N GLN A 67 11.16 18.44 0.90
CA GLN A 67 10.71 18.69 -0.48
C GLN A 67 10.89 17.45 -1.35
N SER A 68 12.00 16.74 -1.20
CA SER A 68 12.28 15.52 -1.98
C SER A 68 11.34 14.38 -1.60
N ILE A 69 11.06 14.19 -0.30
CA ILE A 69 10.09 13.18 0.16
C ILE A 69 8.68 13.50 -0.37
N VAL A 70 8.22 14.74 -0.19
CA VAL A 70 6.89 15.16 -0.68
C VAL A 70 6.79 15.02 -2.19
N GLY A 71 7.85 15.41 -2.92
CA GLY A 71 7.92 15.28 -4.38
C GLY A 71 7.83 13.83 -4.85
N VAL A 72 8.56 12.91 -4.23
CA VAL A 72 8.48 11.47 -4.53
C VAL A 72 7.06 10.96 -4.34
N TRP A 73 6.45 11.19 -3.18
CA TRP A 73 5.09 10.72 -2.92
C TRP A 73 4.03 11.38 -3.82
N ALA A 74 4.20 12.66 -4.18
CA ALA A 74 3.31 13.33 -5.12
C ALA A 74 3.37 12.68 -6.51
N VAL A 75 4.58 12.42 -7.03
CA VAL A 75 4.77 11.74 -8.32
C VAL A 75 4.19 10.33 -8.30
N LEU A 76 4.47 9.58 -7.23
CA LEU A 76 3.96 8.22 -7.05
C LEU A 76 2.43 8.17 -6.95
N THR A 77 1.82 9.09 -6.20
CA THR A 77 0.36 9.23 -6.07
C THR A 77 -0.29 9.57 -7.40
N VAL A 78 0.28 10.51 -8.16
CA VAL A 78 -0.20 10.81 -9.52
C VAL A 78 -0.04 9.59 -10.42
N GLY A 79 1.08 8.89 -10.33
CA GLY A 79 1.36 7.67 -11.07
C GLY A 79 0.32 6.59 -10.84
N ILE A 80 0.00 6.25 -9.59
CA ILE A 80 -1.00 5.22 -9.28
C ILE A 80 -2.42 5.63 -9.69
N VAL A 81 -2.77 6.92 -9.62
CA VAL A 81 -4.07 7.41 -10.11
C VAL A 81 -4.15 7.30 -11.63
N VAL A 82 -3.16 7.80 -12.37
CA VAL A 82 -3.11 7.71 -13.83
C VAL A 82 -3.14 6.25 -14.27
N PHE A 83 -2.36 5.40 -13.60
CA PHE A 83 -2.29 3.98 -13.90
C PHE A 83 -3.62 3.28 -13.60
N GLY A 84 -4.22 3.57 -12.44
CA GLY A 84 -5.53 3.07 -12.03
C GLY A 84 -6.64 3.43 -13.02
N VAL A 85 -6.70 4.68 -13.46
CA VAL A 85 -7.73 5.13 -14.42
C VAL A 85 -7.49 4.56 -15.82
N THR A 86 -6.24 4.49 -16.27
CA THR A 86 -5.91 4.12 -17.66
C THR A 86 -5.91 2.62 -17.89
N TYR A 87 -5.35 1.85 -16.95
CA TYR A 87 -5.02 0.44 -17.20
C TYR A 87 -5.87 -0.56 -16.44
N THR A 88 -6.75 -0.16 -15.51
CA THR A 88 -7.60 -1.11 -14.77
C THR A 88 -8.96 -1.35 -15.43
N THR A 89 -9.62 -2.43 -15.05
CA THR A 89 -10.99 -2.74 -15.50
C THR A 89 -12.02 -1.71 -14.98
N PRO A 90 -13.15 -1.47 -15.68
CA PRO A 90 -14.18 -0.53 -15.23
C PRO A 90 -14.76 -0.84 -13.83
N THR A 91 -14.81 -2.12 -13.46
CA THR A 91 -15.28 -2.56 -12.14
C THR A 91 -14.35 -2.09 -11.03
N VAL A 92 -13.03 -2.13 -11.25
CA VAL A 92 -12.02 -1.60 -10.32
C VAL A 92 -12.14 -0.08 -10.20
N ARG A 93 -12.24 0.63 -11.33
CA ARG A 93 -12.36 2.11 -11.34
C ARG A 93 -13.60 2.64 -10.62
N ARG A 94 -14.70 1.89 -10.65
CA ARG A 94 -15.97 2.25 -10.00
C ARG A 94 -16.07 1.73 -8.56
N ASN A 95 -15.03 1.06 -8.05
CA ASN A 95 -15.02 0.59 -6.67
C ASN A 95 -15.02 1.80 -5.71
N ARG A 96 -15.97 1.83 -4.78
CA ARG A 96 -16.07 2.91 -3.79
C ARG A 96 -14.85 2.97 -2.87
N VAL A 97 -14.25 1.83 -2.55
CA VAL A 97 -13.02 1.75 -1.74
C VAL A 97 -11.88 2.47 -2.46
N TRP A 98 -11.75 2.29 -3.78
CA TRP A 98 -10.78 3.01 -4.59
C TRP A 98 -10.97 4.53 -4.53
N VAL A 99 -12.20 5.00 -4.62
CA VAL A 99 -12.53 6.44 -4.52
C VAL A 99 -12.17 6.99 -3.13
N VAL A 100 -12.43 6.23 -2.06
CA VAL A 100 -12.05 6.61 -0.70
C VAL A 100 -10.53 6.73 -0.58
N TRP A 101 -9.77 5.74 -1.03
CA TRP A 101 -8.31 5.80 -1.02
C TRP A 101 -7.79 6.99 -1.84
N ALA A 102 -8.34 7.24 -3.03
CA ALA A 102 -7.95 8.39 -3.84
C ALA A 102 -8.22 9.72 -3.11
N GLY A 103 -9.39 9.89 -2.49
CA GLY A 103 -9.73 11.08 -1.72
C GLY A 103 -8.85 11.28 -0.49
N LEU A 104 -8.55 10.20 0.24
CA LEU A 104 -7.68 10.22 1.41
C LEU A 104 -6.24 10.62 1.03
N ASN A 105 -5.67 9.99 -0.01
CA ASN A 105 -4.33 10.32 -0.50
C ASN A 105 -4.26 11.77 -0.98
N LEU A 106 -5.25 12.22 -1.76
CA LEU A 106 -5.33 13.61 -2.21
C LEU A 106 -5.35 14.59 -1.02
N ALA A 107 -6.13 14.31 0.02
CA ALA A 107 -6.17 15.15 1.21
C ALA A 107 -4.81 15.21 1.92
N ALA A 108 -4.13 14.07 2.11
CA ALA A 108 -2.80 14.04 2.72
C ALA A 108 -1.75 14.78 1.87
N THR A 109 -1.77 14.61 0.55
CA THR A 109 -0.91 15.35 -0.37
C THR A 109 -1.15 16.86 -0.26
N LEU A 110 -2.41 17.30 -0.23
CA LEU A 110 -2.74 18.72 -0.08
C LEU A 110 -2.25 19.29 1.25
N VAL A 111 -2.32 18.53 2.35
CA VAL A 111 -1.75 18.95 3.63
C VAL A 111 -0.22 19.09 3.54
N ASN A 112 0.48 18.13 2.93
CA ASN A 112 1.93 18.21 2.71
C ASN A 112 2.30 19.44 1.87
N VAL A 113 1.57 19.69 0.79
CA VAL A 113 1.80 20.84 -0.10
C VAL A 113 1.52 22.15 0.63
N ALA A 114 0.41 22.25 1.37
CA ALA A 114 0.09 23.43 2.18
C ALA A 114 1.17 23.71 3.24
N ALA A 115 1.78 22.67 3.81
CA ALA A 115 2.91 22.82 4.73
C ALA A 115 4.16 23.41 4.04
N LEU A 116 4.46 22.97 2.80
CA LEU A 116 5.58 23.48 2.02
C LEU A 116 5.42 24.95 1.63
N PHE A 117 4.19 25.39 1.40
CA PHE A 117 3.85 26.79 1.09
C PHE A 117 3.58 27.64 2.34
N GLU A 118 3.93 27.14 3.53
CA GLU A 118 3.79 27.85 4.81
C GLU A 118 2.34 28.30 5.13
N VAL A 119 1.34 27.65 4.51
CA VAL A 119 -0.08 27.92 4.74
C VAL A 119 -0.51 27.37 6.11
N ILE A 120 0.14 26.31 6.58
CA ILE A 120 -0.15 25.68 7.87
C ILE A 120 0.51 26.48 9.00
N PRO A 121 -0.22 26.82 10.08
CA PRO A 121 0.36 27.50 11.24
C PRO A 121 1.59 26.77 11.79
N SER A 122 2.63 27.51 12.18
CA SER A 122 3.92 26.95 12.63
C SER A 122 3.81 25.89 13.73
N GLY A 123 2.86 26.06 14.65
CA GLY A 123 2.57 25.07 15.71
C GLY A 123 2.03 23.73 15.20
N ALA A 124 1.45 23.71 14.00
CA ALA A 124 0.83 22.54 13.37
C ALA A 124 1.70 21.90 12.27
N VAL A 125 2.69 22.61 11.72
CA VAL A 125 3.56 22.11 10.63
C VAL A 125 4.22 20.77 10.97
N ARG A 126 4.62 20.55 12.22
CA ARG A 126 5.23 19.29 12.67
C ARG A 126 4.32 18.06 12.49
N TYR A 127 3.01 18.27 12.42
CA TYR A 127 2.03 17.20 12.19
C TYR A 127 1.76 16.99 10.70
N ALA A 128 1.98 18.01 9.88
CA ALA A 128 1.52 18.03 8.50
C ALA A 128 2.19 16.96 7.61
N TYR A 129 3.41 16.50 7.92
CA TYR A 129 4.18 15.68 6.98
C TYR A 129 3.87 14.18 7.00
N TRP A 130 3.71 13.56 8.17
CA TRP A 130 3.54 12.11 8.28
C TRP A 130 2.27 11.67 9.02
N HIS A 131 1.67 12.53 9.86
CA HIS A 131 0.42 12.19 10.53
C HIS A 131 -0.74 11.99 9.54
N PRO A 132 -0.89 12.81 8.47
CA PRO A 132 -1.90 12.56 7.45
C PRO A 132 -1.76 11.19 6.83
N TRP A 133 -0.54 10.73 6.56
CA TRP A 133 -0.32 9.42 5.94
C TRP A 133 -0.68 8.25 6.87
N LEU A 134 -0.38 8.35 8.17
CA LEU A 134 -0.89 7.36 9.14
C LEU A 134 -2.42 7.38 9.21
N ALA A 135 -3.05 8.55 9.14
CA ALA A 135 -4.51 8.66 9.11
C ALA A 135 -5.11 8.06 7.84
N VAL A 136 -4.50 8.32 6.68
CA VAL A 136 -4.89 7.76 5.37
C VAL A 136 -4.79 6.24 5.39
N ILE A 137 -3.64 5.70 5.79
CA ILE A 137 -3.42 4.25 5.82
C ILE A 137 -4.38 3.59 6.81
N GLY A 138 -4.48 4.13 8.02
CA GLY A 138 -5.35 3.61 9.06
C GLY A 138 -6.83 3.59 8.66
N THR A 139 -7.33 4.74 8.18
CA THR A 139 -8.73 4.89 7.75
C THR A 139 -9.01 4.08 6.49
N GLY A 140 -8.11 4.14 5.51
CA GLY A 140 -8.24 3.43 4.25
C GLY A 140 -8.37 1.92 4.46
N TYR A 141 -7.54 1.33 5.33
CA TYR A 141 -7.64 -0.11 5.61
C TYR A 141 -8.86 -0.49 6.45
N LEU A 142 -9.28 0.35 7.41
CA LEU A 142 -10.56 0.11 8.09
C LEU A 142 -11.74 0.13 7.11
N VAL A 143 -11.76 1.08 6.19
CA VAL A 143 -12.78 1.14 5.14
C VAL A 143 -12.71 -0.11 4.26
N THR A 144 -11.52 -0.53 3.81
CA THR A 144 -11.36 -1.76 3.02
C THR A 144 -11.88 -2.99 3.76
N ALA A 145 -11.57 -3.11 5.06
CA ALA A 145 -11.99 -4.25 5.88
C ALA A 145 -13.51 -4.32 6.05
N LEU A 146 -14.14 -3.17 6.35
CA LEU A 146 -15.55 -3.06 6.72
C LEU A 146 -16.48 -2.90 5.52
N TYR A 147 -15.97 -2.44 4.38
CA TYR A 147 -16.78 -2.19 3.20
C TYR A 147 -17.39 -3.49 2.67
N ASN A 148 -18.71 -3.45 2.46
CA ASN A 148 -19.50 -4.54 1.91
C ASN A 148 -19.13 -5.89 2.54
N TRP A 149 -19.30 -5.98 3.86
CA TRP A 149 -18.84 -7.11 4.69
C TRP A 149 -19.30 -8.47 4.18
N GLU A 150 -20.51 -8.53 3.61
CA GLU A 150 -21.12 -9.75 3.06
C GLU A 150 -20.54 -10.15 1.68
N SER A 151 -19.73 -9.28 1.06
CA SER A 151 -19.15 -9.57 -0.25
C SER A 151 -18.09 -10.68 -0.16
N PRO A 152 -18.20 -11.72 -0.98
CA PRO A 152 -17.19 -12.78 -1.05
C PRO A 152 -15.93 -12.36 -1.82
N GLN A 153 -15.85 -11.11 -2.32
CA GLN A 153 -14.72 -10.61 -3.08
C GLN A 153 -13.44 -10.45 -2.24
N ILE A 154 -13.58 -10.16 -0.95
CA ILE A 154 -12.46 -10.06 0.00
C ILE A 154 -12.67 -11.15 1.04
N ARG A 155 -11.67 -12.03 1.21
CA ARG A 155 -11.73 -13.13 2.16
C ARG A 155 -11.75 -12.61 3.58
N GLN A 156 -12.38 -13.35 4.49
CA GLN A 156 -12.44 -12.97 5.91
C GLN A 156 -11.05 -12.79 6.52
N GLN A 157 -10.07 -13.62 6.13
CA GLN A 157 -8.68 -13.50 6.60
C GLN A 157 -8.05 -12.17 6.18
N GLU A 158 -8.24 -11.73 4.94
CA GLU A 158 -7.73 -10.46 4.42
C GLU A 158 -8.39 -9.28 5.14
N ARG A 159 -9.71 -9.35 5.37
CA ARG A 159 -10.43 -8.34 6.15
C ARG A 159 -9.87 -8.19 7.56
N ILE A 160 -9.51 -9.29 8.21
CA ILE A 160 -8.88 -9.25 9.55
C ILE A 160 -7.53 -8.54 9.47
N VAL A 161 -6.71 -8.85 8.46
CA VAL A 161 -5.41 -8.18 8.26
C VAL A 161 -5.60 -6.69 8.03
N TYR A 162 -6.53 -6.29 7.15
CA TYR A 162 -6.87 -4.88 6.92
C TYR A 162 -7.38 -4.19 8.18
N ALA A 163 -8.29 -4.82 8.93
CA ALA A 163 -8.83 -4.25 10.16
C ALA A 163 -7.74 -4.07 11.21
N ALA A 164 -6.91 -5.10 11.42
CA ALA A 164 -5.80 -5.07 12.38
C ALA A 164 -4.79 -3.98 12.02
N THR A 165 -4.35 -3.92 10.76
CA THR A 165 -3.44 -2.87 10.30
C THR A 165 -4.06 -1.48 10.43
N GLY A 166 -5.35 -1.33 10.11
CA GLY A 166 -6.08 -0.08 10.28
C GLY A 166 -6.09 0.41 11.73
N VAL A 167 -6.51 -0.47 12.66
CA VAL A 167 -6.54 -0.18 14.11
C VAL A 167 -5.14 0.13 14.65
N VAL A 168 -4.14 -0.69 14.33
CA VAL A 168 -2.76 -0.49 14.80
C VAL A 168 -2.20 0.84 14.28
N THR A 169 -2.42 1.17 13.01
CA THR A 169 -1.93 2.41 12.41
C THR A 169 -2.58 3.64 13.05
N LEU A 170 -3.89 3.62 13.30
CA LEU A 170 -4.58 4.70 14.00
C LEU A 170 -4.17 4.78 15.48
N GLY A 171 -3.91 3.64 16.13
CA GLY A 171 -3.35 3.60 17.48
C GLY A 171 -1.96 4.24 17.55
N LEU A 172 -1.10 3.96 16.57
CA LEU A 172 0.21 4.59 16.43
C LEU A 172 0.08 6.10 16.19
N LEU A 173 -0.85 6.53 15.34
CA LEU A 173 -1.15 7.95 15.13
C LEU A 173 -1.61 8.63 16.44
N ALA A 174 -2.53 8.03 17.18
CA ALA A 174 -2.99 8.58 18.46
C ALA A 174 -1.85 8.63 19.49
N GLY A 175 -1.08 7.54 19.59
CA GLY A 175 0.07 7.45 20.50
C GLY A 175 1.21 8.42 20.14
N SER A 176 1.36 8.76 18.86
CA SER A 176 2.40 9.68 18.39
C SER A 176 2.15 11.14 18.77
N LEU A 177 0.92 11.47 19.18
CA LEU A 177 0.58 12.75 19.77
C LEU A 177 0.99 12.85 21.26
N GLY A 178 1.38 11.73 21.88
CA GLY A 178 1.78 11.67 23.28
C GLY A 178 2.98 10.73 23.51
N PRO A 179 2.80 9.63 24.26
CA PRO A 179 3.91 8.85 24.81
C PRO A 179 4.76 8.14 23.74
N LEU A 180 4.21 7.84 22.57
CA LEU A 180 4.93 7.13 21.50
C LEU A 180 5.59 8.08 20.49
N ARG A 181 5.53 9.40 20.70
CA ARG A 181 6.01 10.40 19.73
C ARG A 181 7.44 10.13 19.25
N ALA A 182 8.38 9.92 20.18
CA ALA A 182 9.78 9.70 19.84
C ALA A 182 9.98 8.40 19.05
N PHE A 183 9.32 7.32 19.49
CA PHE A 183 9.37 6.02 18.83
C PHE A 183 8.83 6.09 17.39
N VAL A 184 7.63 6.67 17.21
CA VAL A 184 6.99 6.78 15.90
C VAL A 184 7.80 7.67 14.97
N THR A 185 8.30 8.82 15.46
CA THR A 185 9.13 9.72 14.64
C THR A 185 10.41 9.03 14.16
N LEU A 186 11.09 8.29 15.05
CA LEU A 186 12.35 7.62 14.72
C LEU A 186 12.16 6.47 13.71
N HIS A 187 11.02 5.79 13.76
CA HIS A 187 10.75 4.60 12.94
C HIS A 187 9.70 4.84 11.84
N ILE A 188 9.37 6.10 11.53
CA ILE A 188 8.20 6.43 10.70
C ILE A 188 8.23 5.75 9.33
N PHE A 189 9.39 5.64 8.69
CA PHE A 189 9.50 4.99 7.38
C PHE A 189 9.34 3.47 7.46
N ALA A 190 9.82 2.84 8.53
CA ALA A 190 9.63 1.41 8.76
C ALA A 190 8.17 1.10 9.13
N ILE A 191 7.57 1.93 9.99
CA ILE A 191 6.15 1.84 10.35
C ILE A 191 5.28 2.02 9.11
N GLY A 192 5.53 3.07 8.33
CA GLY A 192 4.80 3.35 7.09
C GLY A 192 4.93 2.23 6.07
N ALA A 193 6.16 1.73 5.85
CA ALA A 193 6.41 0.59 4.99
C ALA A 193 5.66 -0.66 5.45
N ALA A 194 5.74 -1.01 6.74
CA ALA A 194 5.04 -2.17 7.27
C ALA A 194 3.53 -2.03 7.14
N ALA A 195 2.98 -0.86 7.54
CA ALA A 195 1.56 -0.60 7.48
C ALA A 195 1.05 -0.67 6.03
N HIS A 196 1.75 -0.08 5.07
CA HIS A 196 1.36 -0.08 3.66
C HIS A 196 1.57 -1.44 2.98
N LEU A 197 2.71 -2.09 3.20
CA LEU A 197 3.11 -3.24 2.39
C LEU A 197 2.59 -4.57 2.92
N VAL A 198 2.41 -4.72 4.24
CA VAL A 198 2.02 -6.02 4.83
C VAL A 198 0.64 -6.48 4.37
N PRO A 199 -0.42 -5.65 4.38
CA PRO A 199 -1.75 -6.11 3.93
C PRO A 199 -1.74 -6.48 2.44
N ILE A 200 -1.10 -5.66 1.61
CA ILE A 200 -1.03 -5.89 0.16
C ILE A 200 -0.22 -7.17 -0.14
N GLY A 201 0.94 -7.32 0.51
CA GLY A 201 1.79 -8.49 0.35
C GLY A 201 1.09 -9.78 0.83
N HIS A 202 0.31 -9.69 1.91
CA HIS A 202 -0.50 -10.80 2.40
C HIS A 202 -1.50 -11.29 1.35
N ASP A 203 -2.23 -10.38 0.70
CA ASP A 203 -3.24 -10.73 -0.32
C ASP A 203 -2.58 -11.44 -1.52
N VAL A 204 -1.50 -10.85 -2.05
CA VAL A 204 -0.76 -11.43 -3.19
C VAL A 204 -0.20 -12.81 -2.87
N LEU A 205 0.36 -12.99 -1.66
CA LEU A 205 0.89 -14.28 -1.21
C LEU A 205 -0.21 -15.31 -0.96
N ALA A 206 -1.32 -14.90 -0.36
CA ALA A 206 -2.45 -15.78 -0.09
C ALA A 206 -3.04 -16.34 -1.40
N ASP A 207 -3.16 -15.50 -2.44
CA ASP A 207 -3.59 -15.94 -3.76
C ASP A 207 -2.61 -16.91 -4.42
N ALA A 208 -1.32 -16.59 -4.39
CA ALA A 208 -0.29 -17.46 -4.94
C ALA A 208 -0.27 -18.84 -4.26
N VAL A 209 -0.41 -18.87 -2.93
CA VAL A 209 -0.47 -20.12 -2.16
C VAL A 209 -1.73 -20.93 -2.48
N LEU A 210 -2.88 -20.28 -2.60
CA LEU A 210 -4.14 -20.96 -2.96
C LEU A 210 -4.07 -21.56 -4.36
N ILE A 211 -3.48 -20.85 -5.32
CA ILE A 211 -3.27 -21.36 -6.69
C ILE A 211 -2.34 -22.57 -6.67
N ALA A 212 -1.21 -22.47 -5.97
CA ALA A 212 -0.22 -23.55 -5.88
C ALA A 212 -0.78 -24.82 -5.21
N ARG A 213 -1.69 -24.68 -4.23
CA ARG A 213 -2.32 -25.82 -3.51
C ARG A 213 -3.40 -26.54 -4.32
N ARG A 214 -3.93 -25.92 -5.38
CA ARG A 214 -5.02 -26.48 -6.20
C ARG A 214 -4.52 -27.29 -7.41
N GLN A 215 -3.20 -27.39 -7.60
CA GLN A 215 -2.55 -28.15 -8.69
C GLN A 215 -2.01 -29.49 -8.19
#